data_AF-A0A2D7TM15-F1
#
_entry.id   AF-A0A2D7TM15-F1
#
_cell.length_a   1.000
_cell.length_b   1.000
_cell.length_c   1.000
_cell.angle_alpha   90.00
_cell.angle_beta   90.00
_cell.angle_gamma   90.00
#
_symmetry.space_group_name_H-M   'P 1'
#
loop_
_entity.id
_entity.type
_entity.pdbx_description
1 polymer ?
#
loop_
_entity_poly.entity_id
_entity_poly.type
_entity_poly.pdbx_seq_one_letter_code
_entity_poly.pdbx_strand_id
1 'polypeptide(L)'
;MSSKKLSEILSLNIPKHDKSGDNHYGLISALHKSIRGSDPDAGLFWLARALNAGEDPFYIFRRLLRISIEDVGLANPESQRLVLDSWNTYEKLGSPEGDIALAMSVILLSLSPKSNAVYLADKESQKFAKKYSSEEPPKHILNSPTKLMDRFGYGAGYEYDHDSKVGFSGQNYFPDGFKRPIFYYPVERGYERELKKRITYFSKLRNKFQNNGN
;
A
#
# COMPACT_ATOMS: atom_id res chain seq x y z
N MET A 1 9.69 -50.07 -14.84
CA MET A 1 8.70 -49.08 -15.36
C MET A 1 8.53 -49.32 -16.85
N SER A 2 7.29 -49.39 -17.34
CA SER A 2 7.00 -49.57 -18.78
C SER A 2 7.36 -48.31 -19.56
N SER A 3 7.97 -48.48 -20.75
CA SER A 3 8.31 -47.41 -21.71
C SER A 3 7.13 -46.47 -21.98
N LYS A 4 5.89 -46.97 -21.89
CA LYS A 4 4.66 -46.20 -22.11
C LYS A 4 4.35 -45.19 -21.00
N LYS A 5 4.67 -45.53 -19.74
CA LYS A 5 4.56 -44.60 -18.60
C LYS A 5 5.64 -43.51 -18.67
N LEU A 6 6.82 -43.85 -19.16
CA LEU A 6 7.90 -42.88 -19.36
C LEU A 6 7.56 -41.90 -20.49
N SER A 7 6.97 -42.38 -21.59
CA SER A 7 6.49 -41.51 -22.67
C SER A 7 5.31 -40.63 -22.24
N GLU A 8 4.40 -41.12 -21.39
CA GLU A 8 3.31 -40.28 -20.83
C GLU A 8 3.87 -39.14 -19.98
N ILE A 9 4.85 -39.42 -19.11
CA ILE A 9 5.54 -38.41 -18.29
C ILE A 9 6.31 -37.41 -19.17
N LEU A 10 6.89 -37.86 -20.29
CA LEU A 10 7.59 -37.00 -21.26
C LEU A 10 6.64 -36.20 -22.17
N SER A 11 5.40 -36.68 -22.37
CA SER A 11 4.38 -36.07 -23.25
C SER A 11 3.45 -35.09 -22.52
N LEU A 12 3.38 -35.16 -21.19
CA LEU A 12 3.01 -33.98 -20.41
C LEU A 12 4.03 -32.92 -20.78
N ASN A 13 3.59 -31.82 -21.39
CA ASN A 13 4.44 -30.66 -21.67
C ASN A 13 5.20 -30.29 -20.40
N ILE A 14 6.41 -30.84 -20.23
CA ILE A 14 7.35 -30.44 -19.21
C ILE A 14 7.52 -28.95 -19.51
N PRO A 15 7.01 -28.04 -18.65
CA PRO A 15 7.17 -26.62 -18.88
C PRO A 15 8.67 -26.46 -19.05
N LYS A 16 9.09 -25.95 -20.21
CA LYS A 16 10.51 -25.76 -20.52
C LYS A 16 11.16 -25.21 -19.27
N HIS A 17 11.97 -26.03 -18.62
CA HIS A 17 12.84 -25.63 -17.52
C HIS A 17 13.89 -24.75 -18.16
N ASP A 18 13.45 -23.56 -18.54
CA ASP A 18 14.31 -22.53 -19.05
C ASP A 18 14.66 -21.72 -17.82
N LYS A 19 15.86 -22.01 -17.29
CA LYS A 19 16.56 -21.18 -16.31
C LYS A 19 16.97 -19.83 -16.94
N SER A 20 16.11 -19.27 -17.80
CA SER A 20 16.23 -17.95 -18.38
C SER A 20 15.32 -17.02 -17.57
N GLY A 21 15.88 -15.96 -17.01
CA GLY A 21 15.20 -15.07 -16.07
C GLY A 21 13.92 -14.41 -16.63
N ASP A 22 13.70 -14.44 -17.94
CA ASP A 22 12.55 -13.80 -18.59
C ASP A 22 11.21 -14.50 -18.30
N ASN A 23 11.19 -15.83 -18.14
CA ASN A 23 9.94 -16.57 -17.88
C ASN A 23 9.44 -16.39 -16.43
N HIS A 24 10.39 -16.23 -15.49
CA HIS A 24 10.12 -15.90 -14.07
C HIS A 24 9.32 -14.59 -13.96
N TYR A 25 9.80 -13.51 -14.60
CA TYR A 25 9.12 -12.22 -14.56
C TYR A 25 7.72 -12.28 -15.21
N GLY A 26 7.56 -13.11 -16.25
CA GLY A 26 6.28 -13.32 -16.93
C GLY A 26 5.19 -13.87 -16.02
N LEU A 27 5.47 -14.97 -15.31
CA LEU A 27 4.49 -15.64 -14.43
C LEU A 27 4.08 -14.74 -13.25
N ILE A 28 5.05 -14.08 -12.63
CA ILE A 28 4.80 -13.21 -11.47
C ILE A 28 4.07 -11.94 -11.88
N SER A 29 4.38 -11.40 -13.06
CA SER A 29 3.64 -10.28 -13.67
C SER A 29 2.18 -10.66 -13.94
N ALA A 30 1.93 -11.88 -14.44
CA ALA A 30 0.59 -12.39 -14.68
C ALA A 30 -0.18 -12.62 -13.36
N LEU A 31 0.47 -13.18 -12.34
CA LEU A 31 -0.09 -13.32 -10.98
C LEU A 31 -0.52 -11.96 -10.42
N HIS A 32 0.38 -10.97 -10.43
CA HIS A 32 0.08 -9.61 -9.95
C HIS A 32 -1.12 -9.03 -10.69
N LYS A 33 -1.11 -9.04 -12.02
CA LYS A 33 -2.19 -8.46 -12.83
C LYS A 33 -3.53 -9.16 -12.61
N SER A 34 -3.53 -10.47 -12.40
CA SER A 34 -4.75 -11.24 -12.12
C SER A 34 -5.36 -10.84 -10.78
N ILE A 35 -4.53 -10.74 -9.73
CA ILE A 35 -4.96 -10.26 -8.41
C ILE A 35 -5.50 -8.83 -8.48
N ARG A 36 -4.80 -7.94 -9.18
CA ARG A 36 -5.25 -6.56 -9.42
C ARG A 36 -6.57 -6.51 -10.21
N GLY A 37 -6.71 -7.40 -11.19
CA GLY A 37 -7.93 -7.62 -11.97
C GLY A 37 -9.09 -8.24 -11.20
N SER A 38 -8.87 -8.61 -9.93
CA SER A 38 -9.86 -9.28 -9.07
C SER A 38 -10.30 -10.65 -9.60
N ASP A 39 -9.36 -11.38 -10.21
CA ASP A 39 -9.56 -12.74 -10.72
C ASP A 39 -8.79 -13.75 -9.84
N PRO A 40 -9.44 -14.33 -8.81
CA PRO A 40 -8.79 -15.28 -7.91
C PRO A 40 -8.42 -16.58 -8.62
N ASP A 41 -9.20 -17.02 -9.60
CA ASP A 41 -8.97 -18.29 -10.31
C ASP A 41 -7.72 -18.20 -11.20
N ALA A 42 -7.61 -17.13 -11.99
CA ALA A 42 -6.39 -16.85 -12.75
C ALA A 42 -5.20 -16.62 -11.82
N GLY A 43 -5.40 -15.93 -10.69
CA GLY A 43 -4.37 -15.75 -9.66
C GLY A 43 -3.83 -17.08 -9.15
N LEU A 44 -4.70 -18.01 -8.75
CA LEU A 44 -4.31 -19.34 -8.28
C LEU A 44 -3.62 -20.15 -9.38
N PHE A 45 -4.08 -20.05 -10.62
CA PHE A 45 -3.43 -20.70 -11.76
C PHE A 45 -1.99 -20.21 -11.96
N TRP A 46 -1.75 -18.89 -11.93
CA TRP A 46 -0.41 -18.33 -12.07
C TRP A 46 0.48 -18.61 -10.86
N LEU A 47 -0.09 -18.66 -9.65
CA LEU A 47 0.62 -19.10 -8.44
C LEU A 47 1.11 -20.55 -8.60
N ALA A 48 0.22 -21.47 -8.97
CA ALA A 48 0.57 -22.87 -9.16
C ALA A 48 1.62 -23.05 -10.26
N ARG A 49 1.50 -22.30 -11.37
CA ARG A 49 2.51 -22.29 -12.44
C ARG A 49 3.87 -21.78 -11.96
N ALA A 50 3.92 -20.76 -11.11
CA ALA A 50 5.16 -20.24 -10.54
C ALA A 50 5.81 -21.26 -9.60
N LEU A 51 5.06 -21.83 -8.65
CA LEU A 51 5.56 -22.85 -7.72
C LEU A 51 6.08 -24.09 -8.46
N ASN A 52 5.34 -24.60 -9.45
CA ASN A 52 5.77 -25.73 -10.28
C ASN A 52 7.00 -25.42 -11.14
N ALA A 53 7.24 -24.14 -11.48
CA ALA A 53 8.44 -23.71 -12.18
C ALA A 53 9.66 -23.55 -11.25
N GLY A 54 9.50 -23.78 -9.94
CA GLY A 54 10.56 -23.65 -8.94
C GLY A 54 10.76 -22.23 -8.42
N GLU A 55 9.73 -21.39 -8.50
CA GLU A 55 9.76 -20.03 -7.97
C GLU A 55 10.00 -20.00 -6.46
N ASP A 56 10.81 -19.05 -5.97
CA ASP A 56 11.01 -18.85 -4.53
C ASP A 56 9.69 -18.40 -3.86
N PRO A 57 9.10 -19.19 -2.95
CA PRO A 57 7.87 -18.82 -2.25
C PRO A 57 7.98 -17.50 -1.47
N PHE A 58 9.18 -17.18 -0.95
CA PHE A 58 9.43 -15.91 -0.29
C PHE A 58 9.44 -14.74 -1.27
N TYR A 59 9.86 -14.96 -2.51
CA TYR A 59 9.70 -13.96 -3.57
C TYR A 59 8.23 -13.70 -3.85
N ILE A 60 7.41 -14.75 -3.94
CA ILE A 60 5.96 -14.61 -4.12
C ILE A 60 5.34 -13.83 -2.95
N PHE A 61 5.68 -14.14 -1.70
CA PHE A 61 5.19 -13.37 -0.54
C PHE A 61 5.59 -11.89 -0.59
N ARG A 62 6.83 -11.56 -0.98
CA ARG A 62 7.24 -10.16 -1.18
C ARG A 62 6.35 -9.45 -2.22
N ARG A 63 5.95 -10.15 -3.29
CA ARG A 63 5.05 -9.62 -4.32
C ARG A 63 3.61 -9.47 -3.82
N LEU A 64 3.09 -10.45 -3.07
CA LEU A 64 1.76 -10.37 -2.48
C LEU A 64 1.67 -9.24 -1.44
N LEU A 65 2.71 -9.08 -0.61
CA LEU A 65 2.79 -7.98 0.34
C LEU A 65 2.82 -6.63 -0.38
N ARG A 66 3.56 -6.53 -1.49
CA ARG A 66 3.54 -5.32 -2.33
C ARG A 66 2.14 -5.03 -2.89
N ILE A 67 1.43 -6.04 -3.38
CA ILE A 67 0.06 -5.89 -3.91
C ILE A 67 -0.91 -5.41 -2.80
N SER A 68 -0.75 -5.91 -1.57
CA SER A 68 -1.59 -5.51 -0.44
C SER A 68 -1.55 -4.00 -0.15
N ILE A 69 -0.40 -3.36 -0.37
CA ILE A 69 -0.24 -1.91 -0.12
C ILE A 69 -0.36 -1.05 -1.39
N GLU A 70 -0.17 -1.62 -2.59
CA GLU A 70 -0.23 -0.90 -3.87
C GLU A 70 -1.62 -0.91 -4.51
N ASP A 71 -2.28 -2.07 -4.56
CA ASP A 71 -3.51 -2.26 -5.33
C ASP A 71 -4.75 -2.46 -4.45
N VAL A 72 -4.56 -2.85 -3.19
CA VAL A 72 -5.63 -2.95 -2.18
C VAL A 72 -5.61 -1.72 -1.27
N GLY A 73 -4.46 -1.41 -0.67
CA GLY A 73 -4.23 -0.20 0.12
C GLY A 73 -5.23 -0.06 1.27
N LEU A 74 -5.64 1.18 1.55
CA LEU A 74 -6.57 1.48 2.65
C LEU A 74 -8.03 1.09 2.34
N ALA A 75 -8.32 0.52 1.17
CA ALA A 75 -9.66 -0.02 0.91
C ALA A 75 -9.89 -1.33 1.69
N ASN A 76 -8.82 -2.08 2.01
CA ASN A 76 -8.83 -3.12 3.04
C ASN A 76 -7.54 -3.03 3.89
N PRO A 77 -7.54 -2.22 4.97
CA PRO A 77 -6.37 -1.98 5.80
C PRO A 77 -5.79 -3.25 6.45
N GLU A 78 -6.63 -4.27 6.67
CA GLU A 78 -6.21 -5.51 7.32
C GLU A 78 -5.42 -6.44 6.38
N SER A 79 -5.50 -6.21 5.07
CA SER A 79 -4.91 -7.09 4.05
C SER A 79 -3.39 -7.26 4.20
N GLN A 80 -2.69 -6.18 4.56
CA GLN A 80 -1.24 -6.23 4.80
C GLN A 80 -0.88 -7.17 5.95
N ARG A 81 -1.60 -7.08 7.08
CA ARG A 81 -1.37 -7.96 8.24
C ARG A 81 -1.67 -9.41 7.89
N LEU A 82 -2.78 -9.67 7.20
CA LEU A 82 -3.16 -11.02 6.82
C LEU A 82 -2.15 -11.69 5.87
N VAL A 83 -1.54 -10.92 4.97
CA VAL A 83 -0.45 -11.41 4.10
C VAL A 83 0.82 -11.69 4.92
N LEU A 84 1.18 -10.83 5.87
CA LEU A 84 2.31 -11.08 6.79
C LEU A 84 2.07 -12.31 7.68
N ASP A 85 0.86 -12.51 8.17
CA ASP A 85 0.48 -13.69 8.96
C ASP A 85 0.54 -14.96 8.12
N SER A 86 0.14 -14.88 6.84
CA SER A 86 0.26 -15.97 5.87
C SER A 86 1.74 -16.30 5.57
N TRP A 87 2.59 -15.27 5.45
CA TRP A 87 4.03 -15.45 5.31
C TRP A 87 4.61 -16.14 6.57
N ASN A 88 4.31 -15.62 7.77
CA ASN A 88 4.74 -16.22 9.04
C ASN A 88 4.26 -17.67 9.20
N THR A 89 3.09 -18.00 8.65
CA THR A 89 2.56 -19.37 8.63
C THR A 89 3.39 -20.25 7.71
N TYR A 90 3.70 -19.77 6.51
CA TYR A 90 4.57 -20.48 5.56
C TYR A 90 5.96 -20.74 6.15
N GLU A 91 6.58 -19.76 6.82
CA GLU A 91 7.90 -19.94 7.46
C GLU A 91 7.92 -21.07 8.48
N LYS A 92 6.81 -21.28 9.19
CA LYS A 92 6.70 -22.31 10.22
C LYS A 92 6.39 -23.69 9.65
N LEU A 93 5.60 -23.76 8.59
CA LEU A 93 5.13 -25.03 8.02
C LEU A 93 6.02 -25.53 6.88
N GLY A 94 6.59 -24.64 6.06
CA GLY A 94 7.28 -25.00 4.83
C GLY A 94 6.34 -25.61 3.78
N SER A 95 6.87 -25.97 2.61
CA SER A 95 6.10 -26.72 1.60
C SER A 95 6.03 -28.21 1.95
N PRO A 96 4.92 -28.90 1.64
CA PRO A 96 3.72 -28.38 0.94
C PRO A 96 2.66 -27.72 1.84
N GLU A 97 2.68 -27.94 3.15
CA GLU A 97 1.59 -27.51 4.05
C GLU A 97 1.39 -25.98 4.07
N GLY A 98 2.48 -25.23 3.99
CA GLY A 98 2.51 -23.77 3.92
C GLY A 98 2.03 -23.19 2.60
N ASP A 99 2.02 -23.95 1.49
CA ASP A 99 1.64 -23.44 0.16
C ASP A 99 0.18 -22.92 0.16
N ILE A 100 -0.66 -23.47 1.05
CA ILE A 100 -2.03 -23.02 1.25
C ILE A 100 -2.07 -21.56 1.74
N ALA A 101 -1.08 -21.09 2.51
CA ALA A 101 -1.00 -19.71 2.97
C ALA A 101 -0.74 -18.72 1.81
N LEU A 102 0.00 -19.14 0.77
CA LEU A 102 0.13 -18.37 -0.47
C LEU A 102 -1.22 -18.28 -1.20
N ALA A 103 -1.91 -19.42 -1.35
CA ALA A 103 -3.22 -19.47 -1.99
C ALA A 103 -4.25 -18.59 -1.26
N MET A 104 -4.27 -18.64 0.08
CA MET A 104 -5.10 -17.77 0.92
C MET A 104 -4.83 -16.29 0.64
N SER A 105 -3.56 -15.90 0.56
CA SER A 105 -3.16 -14.52 0.26
C SER A 105 -3.61 -14.08 -1.13
N VAL A 106 -3.47 -14.94 -2.15
CA VAL A 106 -3.93 -14.65 -3.52
C VAL A 106 -5.44 -14.42 -3.55
N ILE A 107 -6.23 -15.31 -2.97
CA ILE A 107 -7.69 -15.21 -2.95
C ILE A 107 -8.12 -13.94 -2.18
N LEU A 108 -7.57 -13.73 -0.99
CA LEU A 108 -7.85 -12.57 -0.15
C LEU A 108 -7.61 -11.26 -0.90
N LEU A 109 -6.44 -11.10 -1.53
CA LEU A 109 -6.10 -9.87 -2.24
C LEU A 109 -6.93 -9.70 -3.52
N SER A 110 -7.23 -10.81 -4.22
CA SER A 110 -8.05 -10.79 -5.43
C SER A 110 -9.47 -10.34 -5.13
N LEU A 111 -10.05 -10.76 -4.01
CA LEU A 111 -11.42 -10.39 -3.62
C LEU A 111 -11.49 -9.14 -2.72
N SER A 112 -10.35 -8.60 -2.29
CA SER A 112 -10.31 -7.35 -1.52
C SER A 112 -10.74 -6.15 -2.38
N PRO A 113 -11.46 -5.16 -1.81
CA PRO A 113 -11.69 -3.87 -2.45
C PRO A 113 -10.38 -3.24 -2.93
N LYS A 114 -10.32 -2.82 -4.19
CA LYS A 114 -9.10 -2.25 -4.78
C LYS A 114 -9.00 -0.75 -4.54
N SER A 115 -7.81 -0.27 -4.22
CA SER A 115 -7.44 1.15 -4.23
C SER A 115 -5.94 1.31 -4.36
N ASN A 116 -5.53 2.13 -5.32
CA ASN A 116 -4.17 2.63 -5.45
C ASN A 116 -4.04 4.10 -4.99
N ALA A 117 -5.03 4.61 -4.25
CA ALA A 117 -5.07 6.02 -3.82
C ALA A 117 -3.87 6.39 -2.96
N VAL A 118 -3.43 5.49 -2.07
CA VAL A 118 -2.23 5.67 -1.24
C VAL A 118 -0.97 5.72 -2.10
N TYR A 119 -0.84 4.80 -3.06
CA TYR A 119 0.29 4.76 -3.98
C TYR A 119 0.43 6.06 -4.79
N LEU A 120 -0.68 6.58 -5.32
CA LEU A 120 -0.70 7.85 -6.04
C LEU A 120 -0.42 9.04 -5.11
N ALA A 121 -0.99 9.04 -3.90
CA ALA A 121 -0.75 10.09 -2.92
C ALA A 121 0.73 10.21 -2.53
N ASP A 122 1.38 9.08 -2.25
CA ASP A 122 2.82 9.05 -1.96
C ASP A 122 3.62 9.59 -3.15
N LYS A 123 3.39 9.05 -4.35
CA LYS A 123 4.08 9.47 -5.57
C LYS A 123 3.97 10.98 -5.83
N GLU A 124 2.77 11.55 -5.75
CA GLU A 124 2.57 12.98 -5.98
C GLU A 124 3.13 13.85 -4.85
N SER A 125 3.07 13.39 -3.59
CA SER A 125 3.67 14.10 -2.46
C SER A 125 5.19 14.17 -2.56
N GLN A 126 5.85 13.09 -2.99
CA GLN A 126 7.29 13.03 -3.24
C GLN A 126 7.70 13.97 -4.38
N LYS A 127 6.90 14.00 -5.46
CA LYS A 127 7.11 14.93 -6.57
C LYS A 127 6.96 16.38 -6.12
N PHE A 128 5.97 16.67 -5.28
CA PHE A 128 5.75 18.01 -4.73
C PHE A 128 6.91 18.44 -3.82
N ALA A 129 7.34 17.58 -2.91
CA ALA A 129 8.47 17.84 -2.03
C ALA A 129 9.77 18.12 -2.81
N LYS A 130 10.03 17.38 -3.89
CA LYS A 130 11.17 17.64 -4.78
C LYS A 130 11.09 18.99 -5.50
N LYS A 131 9.87 19.42 -5.88
CA LYS A 131 9.67 20.71 -6.54
C LYS A 131 9.87 21.90 -5.59
N TYR A 132 9.53 21.72 -4.31
CA TYR A 132 9.52 22.78 -3.29
C TYR A 132 10.53 22.49 -2.18
N SER A 133 11.70 21.96 -2.52
CA SER A 133 12.68 21.44 -1.56
C SER A 133 13.37 22.51 -0.70
N SER A 134 13.29 23.78 -1.09
CA SER A 134 13.87 24.92 -0.37
C SER A 134 12.89 25.59 0.60
N GLU A 135 11.63 25.15 0.63
CA GLU A 135 10.59 25.76 1.44
C GLU A 135 10.65 25.23 2.88
N GLU A 136 10.54 26.14 3.83
CA GLU A 136 10.60 25.79 5.25
C GLU A 136 9.19 25.47 5.79
N PRO A 137 9.06 24.56 6.78
CA PRO A 137 7.82 24.40 7.51
C PRO A 137 7.40 25.72 8.19
N PRO A 138 6.10 25.97 8.39
CA PRO A 138 5.64 27.12 9.16
C PRO A 138 6.29 27.18 10.55
N LYS A 139 6.66 28.39 10.98
CA LYS A 139 7.39 28.59 12.25
C LYS A 139 6.67 28.02 13.47
N HIS A 140 5.34 28.09 13.49
CA HIS A 140 4.53 27.63 14.62
C HIS A 140 4.56 26.11 14.82
N ILE A 141 4.98 25.30 13.83
CA ILE A 141 5.18 23.86 14.01
C ILE A 141 6.64 23.45 14.16
N LEU A 142 7.56 24.41 14.14
CA LEU A 142 8.96 24.15 14.42
C LEU A 142 9.19 24.08 15.94
N ASN A 143 10.06 23.17 16.36
CA ASN A 143 10.55 23.18 17.74
C ASN A 143 11.39 24.44 17.99
N SER A 144 11.35 24.94 19.23
CA SER A 144 12.16 26.06 19.69
C SER A 144 13.03 25.68 20.89
N PRO A 145 14.09 24.88 20.68
CA PRO A 145 14.93 24.39 21.77
C PRO A 145 15.87 25.45 22.35
N THR A 146 15.98 26.63 21.75
CA THR A 146 16.91 27.68 22.20
C THR A 146 16.21 29.02 22.39
N LYS A 147 16.69 29.83 23.34
CA LYS A 147 16.22 31.21 23.56
C LYS A 147 16.36 32.11 22.32
N LEU A 148 17.27 31.77 21.40
CA LEU A 148 17.41 32.51 20.15
C LEU A 148 16.25 32.19 19.20
N MET A 149 15.86 30.93 19.08
CA MET A 149 14.73 30.48 18.28
C MET A 149 13.40 31.01 18.81
N ASP A 150 13.23 31.08 20.14
CA ASP A 150 12.05 31.70 20.76
C ASP A 150 11.90 33.16 20.33
N ARG A 151 13.01 33.90 20.34
CA ARG A 151 13.05 35.31 19.89
C ARG A 151 12.74 35.46 18.40
N PHE A 152 12.98 34.42 17.60
CA PHE A 152 12.61 34.38 16.17
C PHE A 152 11.18 33.85 15.92
N GLY A 153 10.42 33.57 16.98
CA GLY A 153 9.02 33.16 16.93
C GLY A 153 8.81 31.69 16.59
N TYR A 154 9.79 30.82 16.81
CA TYR A 154 9.66 29.39 16.55
C TYR A 154 8.72 28.79 17.61
N GLY A 155 7.78 27.94 17.18
CA GLY A 155 6.74 27.36 18.03
C GLY A 155 5.69 28.36 18.55
N ALA A 156 5.89 29.66 18.35
CA ALA A 156 4.94 30.68 18.79
C ALA A 156 3.63 30.55 17.99
N GLY A 157 2.50 30.54 18.72
CA GLY A 157 1.18 30.39 18.12
C GLY A 157 0.82 28.97 17.71
N TYR A 158 1.59 27.94 18.13
CA TYR A 158 1.17 26.55 17.98
C TYR A 158 -0.14 26.31 18.74
N GLU A 159 -1.14 25.74 18.05
CA GLU A 159 -2.39 25.35 18.67
C GLU A 159 -2.38 23.85 18.95
N TYR A 160 -2.40 23.47 20.23
CA TYR A 160 -2.47 22.07 20.60
C TYR A 160 -3.89 21.54 20.36
N ASP A 161 -4.04 20.68 19.34
CA ASP A 161 -5.36 20.22 18.86
C ASP A 161 -6.25 19.66 19.97
N HIS A 162 -5.68 18.96 20.96
CA HIS A 162 -6.41 18.36 22.08
C HIS A 162 -7.04 19.39 23.03
N ASP A 163 -6.53 20.62 23.08
CA ASP A 163 -7.10 21.70 23.89
C ASP A 163 -8.28 22.39 23.18
N SER A 164 -8.42 22.18 21.86
CA SER A 164 -9.57 22.70 21.12
C SER A 164 -10.85 21.94 21.45
N LYS A 165 -12.00 22.62 21.39
CA LYS A 165 -13.32 22.04 21.73
C LYS A 165 -13.68 20.77 20.95
N VAL A 166 -13.10 20.58 19.78
CA VAL A 166 -13.41 19.48 18.85
C VAL A 166 -12.20 18.60 18.55
N GLY A 167 -11.09 18.77 19.28
CA GLY A 167 -9.86 18.00 19.04
C GLY A 167 -9.17 18.31 17.70
N PHE A 168 -9.39 19.50 17.15
CA PHE A 168 -8.84 19.98 15.89
C PHE A 168 -8.78 21.52 15.86
N SER A 169 -7.58 22.09 15.72
CA SER A 169 -7.29 23.51 15.58
C SER A 169 -7.61 24.05 14.18
N GLY A 170 -7.44 23.22 13.15
CA GLY A 170 -7.50 23.67 11.76
C GLY A 170 -6.24 24.40 11.29
N GLN A 171 -5.16 24.40 12.08
CA GLN A 171 -3.93 25.10 11.78
C GLN A 171 -3.30 24.67 10.43
N ASN A 172 -2.54 25.58 9.82
CA ASN A 172 -1.85 25.32 8.55
C ASN A 172 -0.52 24.58 8.77
N TYR A 173 -0.31 23.46 8.09
CA TYR A 173 0.91 22.64 8.24
C TYR A 173 1.78 22.62 6.98
N PHE A 174 1.40 23.36 5.94
CA PHE A 174 2.22 23.58 4.75
C PHE A 174 2.93 24.93 4.82
N PRO A 175 4.04 25.14 4.12
CA PRO A 175 4.73 26.43 4.08
C PRO A 175 3.77 27.60 3.87
N ASP A 176 4.07 28.74 4.51
CA ASP A 176 3.21 29.91 4.43
C ASP A 176 3.08 30.42 2.98
N GLY A 177 1.89 30.91 2.61
CA GLY A 177 1.59 31.33 1.23
C GLY A 177 1.27 30.19 0.26
N PHE A 178 1.38 28.92 0.66
CA PHE A 178 1.00 27.81 -0.21
C PHE A 178 -0.51 27.68 -0.32
N LYS A 179 -1.00 27.49 -1.55
CA LYS A 179 -2.31 26.85 -1.74
C LYS A 179 -2.17 25.40 -1.28
N ARG A 180 -2.88 25.04 -0.20
CA ARG A 180 -2.84 23.70 0.39
C ARG A 180 -3.05 22.61 -0.68
N PRO A 181 -2.04 21.75 -0.95
CA PRO A 181 -2.20 20.64 -1.87
C PRO A 181 -3.05 19.53 -1.23
N ILE A 182 -3.73 18.76 -2.07
CA ILE A 182 -4.41 17.53 -1.69
C ILE A 182 -3.76 16.40 -2.48
N PHE A 183 -3.14 15.45 -1.78
CA PHE A 183 -2.48 14.30 -2.40
C PHE A 183 -3.32 13.03 -2.32
N TYR A 184 -4.01 12.84 -1.19
CA TYR A 184 -4.78 11.63 -0.94
C TYR A 184 -6.26 11.82 -1.32
N TYR A 185 -6.69 11.07 -2.33
CA TYR A 185 -8.05 11.04 -2.85
C TYR A 185 -8.66 9.65 -2.62
N PRO A 186 -9.27 9.40 -1.43
CA PRO A 186 -9.87 8.10 -1.13
C PRO A 186 -11.00 7.77 -2.10
N VAL A 187 -11.08 6.51 -2.53
CA VAL A 187 -12.14 6.04 -3.42
C VAL A 187 -13.36 5.51 -2.64
N GLU A 188 -14.50 5.39 -3.32
CA GLU A 188 -15.76 4.88 -2.73
C GLU A 188 -15.80 3.34 -2.64
N ARG A 189 -14.71 2.72 -2.17
CA ARG A 189 -14.55 1.26 -2.07
C ARG A 189 -13.99 0.87 -0.70
N GLY A 190 -14.53 -0.20 -0.12
CA GLY A 190 -14.08 -0.74 1.16
C GLY A 190 -14.05 0.33 2.27
N TYR A 191 -13.00 0.29 3.08
CA TYR A 191 -12.83 1.20 4.23
C TYR A 191 -12.52 2.65 3.83
N GLU A 192 -12.07 2.91 2.59
CA GLU A 192 -11.81 4.29 2.13
C GLU A 192 -13.07 5.15 2.07
N ARG A 193 -14.28 4.57 2.04
CA ARG A 193 -15.54 5.32 2.23
C ARG A 193 -15.55 6.07 3.55
N GLU A 194 -15.02 5.45 4.59
CA GLU A 194 -14.98 6.03 5.94
C GLU A 194 -13.85 7.04 6.09
N LEU A 195 -12.72 6.79 5.45
CA LEU A 195 -11.64 7.76 5.34
C LEU A 195 -12.08 9.01 4.57
N LYS A 196 -12.88 8.85 3.51
CA LYS A 196 -13.43 9.97 2.75
C LYS A 196 -14.39 10.82 3.59
N LYS A 197 -15.25 10.21 4.40
CA LYS A 197 -16.09 10.94 5.38
C LYS A 197 -15.22 11.74 6.35
N ARG A 198 -14.18 11.14 6.92
CA ARG A 198 -13.27 11.81 7.87
C ARG A 198 -12.52 12.99 7.23
N ILE A 199 -11.95 12.81 6.05
CA ILE A 199 -11.25 13.89 5.32
C ILE A 199 -12.21 15.02 4.98
N THR A 200 -13.44 14.69 4.55
CA THR A 200 -14.47 15.69 4.27
C THR A 200 -14.86 16.47 5.52
N TYR A 201 -15.02 15.78 6.65
CA TYR A 201 -15.30 16.40 7.95
C TYR A 201 -14.20 17.41 8.34
N PHE A 202 -12.94 16.98 8.36
CA PHE A 202 -11.83 17.88 8.72
C PHE A 202 -11.64 19.02 7.72
N SER A 203 -11.91 18.80 6.44
CA SER A 203 -11.83 19.86 5.42
C SER A 203 -12.91 20.93 5.64
N LYS A 204 -14.16 20.51 5.93
CA LYS A 204 -15.24 21.44 6.28
C LYS A 204 -14.94 22.22 7.55
N LEU A 205 -14.44 21.53 8.57
CA LEU A 205 -14.10 22.13 9.85
C LEU A 205 -12.97 23.16 9.72
N ARG A 206 -11.93 22.84 8.95
CA ARG A 206 -10.84 23.77 8.62
C ARG A 206 -11.35 25.02 7.91
N ASN A 207 -12.18 24.87 6.88
CA ASN A 207 -12.75 26.01 6.17
C ASN A 207 -13.60 26.90 7.09
N LYS A 208 -14.36 26.30 8.03
CA LYS A 208 -15.14 27.05 9.01
C LYS A 208 -14.25 27.89 9.93
N PHE A 209 -13.14 27.33 10.43
CA PHE A 209 -12.22 28.08 11.28
C PHE A 209 -11.48 29.19 10.54
N GLN A 210 -11.08 28.94 9.30
CA GLN A 210 -10.47 29.97 8.46
C GLN A 210 -11.42 31.13 8.12
N ASN A 211 -12.73 30.84 7.96
CA ASN A 211 -13.73 31.87 7.69
C ASN A 211 -14.17 32.65 8.94
N ASN A 212 -14.07 32.04 10.12
CA ASN A 212 -14.45 32.67 11.40
C ASN A 212 -13.29 33.42 12.08
N GLY A 213 -12.05 33.23 11.61
CA GLY A 213 -10.85 33.93 12.08
C GLY A 213 -10.46 35.15 11.24
N ASN A 214 -11.25 35.49 10.22
CA ASN A 214 -11.22 36.76 9.48
C ASN A 214 -12.41 37.63 9.90
#